data_AF-A0A534Y2Z7-F1
#
_entry.id   AF-A0A534Y2Z7-F1
#
_cell.length_a   1.000
_cell.length_b   1.000
_cell.length_c   1.000
_cell.angle_alpha   90.00
_cell.angle_beta   90.00
_cell.angle_gamma   90.00
#
_symmetry.space_group_name_H-M   'P 1'
#
loop_
_entity.id
_entity.type
_entity.pdbx_description
1 polymer ?
#
loop_
_entity_poly.entity_id
_entity_poly.type
_entity_poly.pdbx_seq_one_letter_code
_entity_poly.pdbx_strand_id
1 'polypeptide(L)'
;MLDFKHTDRTRREFESLSLDHLDALYSAGLRLTKNERDAEDLVQDTFLRAFRFFDKFERGTNMKAWLFKILTNTFINKYRRRVKER
;
A
#
# COMPACT_ATOMS: atom_id res chain seq x y z
N MET A 1 0.31 -21.67 -12.33
CA MET A 1 -0.90 -21.03 -12.90
C MET A 1 -0.64 -19.53 -12.87
N LEU A 2 -0.44 -18.91 -14.04
CA LEU A 2 -0.13 -17.47 -14.14
C LEU A 2 -1.39 -16.68 -13.74
N ASP A 3 -1.33 -16.02 -12.59
CA ASP A 3 -2.45 -15.28 -12.00
C ASP A 3 -2.65 -13.96 -12.77
N PHE A 4 -3.28 -14.01 -13.94
CA PHE A 4 -3.64 -12.85 -14.78
C PHE A 4 -4.79 -12.01 -14.17
N LYS A 5 -4.74 -11.73 -12.86
CA LYS A 5 -5.82 -11.03 -12.15
C LYS A 5 -6.03 -9.57 -12.56
N HIS A 6 -5.08 -8.97 -13.26
CA HIS A 6 -5.16 -7.56 -13.64
C HIS A 6 -4.88 -7.39 -15.14
N THR A 7 -5.87 -6.84 -15.84
CA THR A 7 -5.72 -6.40 -17.24
C THR A 7 -4.96 -5.07 -17.29
N ASP A 8 -4.45 -4.69 -18.47
CA ASP A 8 -3.83 -3.38 -18.68
C ASP A 8 -4.75 -2.21 -18.28
N ARG A 9 -6.07 -2.37 -18.50
CA ARG A 9 -7.08 -1.41 -18.04
C ARG A 9 -7.12 -1.28 -16.52
N THR A 10 -7.11 -2.41 -15.81
CA THR A 10 -7.11 -2.44 -14.34
C THR A 10 -5.87 -1.76 -13.76
N ARG A 11 -4.70 -1.97 -14.39
CA ARG A 11 -3.45 -1.29 -14.02
C ARG A 11 -3.56 0.22 -14.16
N ARG A 12 -3.94 0.72 -15.33
CA ARG A 12 -4.04 2.17 -15.59
C ARG A 12 -5.00 2.87 -14.64
N GLU A 13 -6.11 2.22 -14.34
CA GLU A 13 -7.06 2.78 -13.39
C GLU A 13 -6.49 2.84 -11.97
N PHE A 14 -5.86 1.75 -11.50
CA PHE A 14 -5.21 1.75 -10.19
C PHE A 14 -4.17 2.87 -10.11
N GLU A 15 -3.31 3.01 -11.12
CA GLU A 15 -2.30 4.07 -11.20
C GLU A 15 -2.97 5.46 -11.09
N SER A 16 -4.00 5.71 -11.89
CA SER A 16 -4.73 6.99 -11.88
C SER A 16 -5.39 7.32 -10.54
N LEU A 17 -5.83 6.33 -9.77
CA LEU A 17 -6.49 6.55 -8.47
C LEU A 17 -5.50 6.61 -7.31
N SER A 18 -4.35 5.94 -7.42
CA SER A 18 -3.45 5.71 -6.29
C SER A 18 -2.22 6.60 -6.26
N LEU A 19 -1.66 6.97 -7.43
CA LEU A 19 -0.37 7.67 -7.49
C LEU A 19 -0.44 9.09 -6.90
N ASP A 20 -1.60 9.75 -6.98
CA ASP A 20 -1.86 11.05 -6.35
C ASP A 20 -1.75 11.02 -4.81
N HIS A 21 -1.61 9.83 -4.21
CA HIS A 21 -1.47 9.64 -2.78
C HIS A 21 -0.08 9.18 -2.35
N LEU A 22 0.86 9.04 -3.28
CA LEU A 22 2.22 8.57 -3.01
C LEU A 22 2.92 9.43 -1.95
N ASP A 23 2.99 10.74 -2.14
CA ASP A 23 3.67 11.65 -1.22
C ASP A 23 3.06 11.66 0.19
N ALA A 24 1.73 11.56 0.27
CA ALA A 24 1.01 11.49 1.53
C ALA A 24 1.30 10.17 2.27
N LEU A 25 1.37 9.05 1.56
CA LEU A 25 1.72 7.75 2.10
C LEU A 25 3.19 7.70 2.53
N TYR A 26 4.10 8.27 1.73
CA TYR A 26 5.52 8.36 2.07
C TYR A 26 5.75 9.20 3.31
N SER A 27 5.14 10.39 3.39
CA SER A 27 5.17 11.24 4.59
C SER A 27 4.64 10.51 5.83
N ALA A 28 3.59 9.71 5.69
CA ALA A 28 3.08 8.89 6.78
C ALA A 28 4.03 7.74 7.15
N GLY A 29 4.61 7.06 6.16
CA GLY A 29 5.60 6.01 6.33
C GLY A 29 6.84 6.50 7.09
N LEU A 30 7.35 7.70 6.76
CA LEU A 30 8.45 8.34 7.47
C LEU A 30 8.13 8.56 8.95
N ARG A 31 6.92 9.05 9.28
CA ARG A 31 6.50 9.23 10.68
C ARG A 31 6.42 7.92 11.46
N LEU A 32 5.98 6.85 10.81
CA LEU A 32 5.84 5.52 11.44
C LEU A 32 7.17 4.83 11.66
N THR A 33 8.07 4.89 10.68
CA THR A 33 9.31 4.11 10.65
C THR A 33 10.50 4.88 11.21
N LYS A 34 10.48 6.22 11.13
CA LYS A 34 11.60 7.11 11.45
C LYS A 34 12.89 6.78 10.67
N ASN A 35 12.74 6.17 9.50
CA ASN A 35 13.84 5.77 8.64
C ASN A 35 13.37 5.80 7.17
N GLU A 36 14.15 6.43 6.29
CA GLU A 36 13.77 6.64 4.89
C GLU A 36 13.62 5.30 4.14
N ARG A 37 14.58 4.39 4.28
CA ARG A 37 14.54 3.07 3.61
C ARG A 37 13.36 2.23 4.08
N ASP A 38 13.12 2.16 5.39
CA ASP A 38 11.97 1.43 5.93
C ASP A 38 10.64 2.07 5.47
N ALA A 39 10.60 3.40 5.26
CA ALA A 39 9.44 4.11 4.73
C ALA A 39 9.20 3.80 3.25
N GLU A 40 10.25 3.82 2.42
CA GLU A 40 10.19 3.44 1.00
C GLU A 40 9.67 2.00 0.86
N ASP A 41 10.24 1.06 1.62
CA ASP A 41 9.83 -0.35 1.61
C ASP A 41 8.38 -0.51 2.09
N LEU A 42 7.96 0.24 3.09
CA LEU A 42 6.58 0.21 3.58
C LEU A 42 5.59 0.73 2.54
N VAL A 43 5.92 1.81 1.83
CA VAL A 43 5.09 2.36 0.75
C VAL A 43 5.03 1.39 -0.43
N GLN A 44 6.16 0.84 -0.86
CA GLN A 44 6.18 -0.15 -1.95
C GLN A 44 5.30 -1.36 -1.62
N ASP A 45 5.44 -1.95 -0.43
CA ASP A 45 4.59 -3.06 0.00
C ASP A 45 3.12 -2.69 0.06
N THR A 46 2.81 -1.44 0.42
CA THR A 46 1.44 -0.93 0.44
C THR A 46 0.85 -0.91 -0.96
N PHE A 47 1.57 -0.37 -1.94
CA PHE A 47 1.10 -0.34 -3.33
C PHE A 47 1.01 -1.75 -3.94
N LEU A 48 1.96 -2.64 -3.66
CA LEU A 48 1.89 -4.04 -4.11
C LEU A 48 0.66 -4.76 -3.56
N ARG A 49 0.36 -4.58 -2.27
CA ARG A 49 -0.84 -5.15 -1.64
C ARG A 49 -2.12 -4.50 -2.17
N ALA A 50 -2.13 -3.17 -2.31
CA ALA A 50 -3.26 -2.43 -2.84
C ALA A 50 -3.58 -2.89 -4.27
N PHE A 51 -2.58 -3.02 -5.13
CA PHE A 51 -2.78 -3.52 -6.49
C PHE A 51 -3.33 -4.95 -6.48
N ARG A 52 -2.74 -5.85 -5.68
CA ARG A 52 -3.18 -7.25 -5.55
C ARG A 52 -4.65 -7.38 -5.10
N PHE A 53 -5.13 -6.46 -4.27
CA PHE A 53 -6.51 -6.47 -3.75
C PHE A 53 -7.39 -5.39 -4.39
N PHE A 54 -6.98 -4.85 -5.53
CA PHE A 54 -7.70 -3.75 -6.16
C PHE A 54 -9.10 -4.17 -6.65
N ASP A 55 -9.32 -5.46 -6.92
CA ASP A 55 -10.66 -6.02 -7.19
C ASP A 55 -11.62 -5.89 -6.00
N LYS A 56 -11.11 -5.68 -4.79
CA LYS A 56 -11.88 -5.46 -3.55
C LYS A 56 -12.12 -3.98 -3.26
N PHE A 57 -11.52 -3.07 -4.02
CA PHE A 57 -11.77 -1.65 -3.87
C PHE A 57 -13.13 -1.31 -4.49
N GLU A 58 -14.00 -0.69 -3.70
CA GLU A 58 -15.29 -0.22 -4.17
C GLU A 58 -15.15 1.18 -4.78
N ARG A 59 -15.50 1.31 -6.07
CA ARG A 59 -15.42 2.58 -6.79
C ARG A 59 -16.35 3.63 -6.18
N GLY A 60 -15.91 4.88 -6.17
CA GLY A 60 -16.63 5.98 -5.53
C GLY A 60 -16.38 6.09 -4.03
N THR A 61 -15.67 5.14 -3.42
CA THR A 61 -15.18 5.27 -2.05
C THR A 61 -13.82 5.98 -1.99
N ASN A 62 -13.33 6.26 -0.77
CA ASN A 62 -12.13 7.06 -0.57
C ASN A 62 -10.85 6.22 -0.74
N MET A 63 -10.21 6.36 -1.90
CA MET A 63 -8.95 5.67 -2.23
C MET A 63 -7.83 5.97 -1.24
N LYS A 64 -7.66 7.24 -0.84
CA LYS A 64 -6.67 7.64 0.17
C LYS A 64 -6.89 6.89 1.48
N ALA A 65 -8.10 6.87 2.01
CA ALA A 65 -8.40 6.17 3.26
C ALA A 65 -8.13 4.67 3.16
N TRP A 66 -8.47 4.06 2.02
CA TRP A 66 -8.21 2.65 1.76
C TRP A 66 -6.70 2.34 1.72
N LEU A 67 -5.90 3.15 1.03
CA LEU A 67 -4.44 3.01 1.01
C LEU A 67 -3.81 3.19 2.39
N PHE A 68 -4.27 4.18 3.17
CA PHE A 68 -3.79 4.38 4.55
C PHE A 68 -4.12 3.20 5.47
N LYS A 69 -5.28 2.54 5.28
CA LYS A 69 -5.62 1.30 5.98
C LYS A 69 -4.64 0.17 5.63
N ILE A 70 -4.25 0.04 4.37
CA ILE A 70 -3.26 -0.97 3.94
C ILE A 70 -1.87 -0.64 4.52
N LEU A 71 -1.45 0.64 4.46
CA LEU A 71 -0.18 1.12 5.01
C LEU A 71 -0.03 0.77 6.50
N THR A 72 -1.01 1.17 7.30
CA THR A 72 -1.02 0.95 8.75
C THR A 72 -1.04 -0.53 9.12
N ASN A 73 -1.86 -1.33 8.45
CA ASN A 73 -1.87 -2.79 8.65
C ASN A 73 -0.52 -3.43 8.28
N THR A 74 0.09 -2.98 7.18
CA THR A 74 1.40 -3.48 6.73
C THR A 74 2.49 -3.15 7.75
N PHE A 75 2.51 -1.92 8.26
CA PHE A 75 3.43 -1.49 9.30
C PHE A 75 3.28 -2.30 10.60
N ILE A 76 2.05 -2.43 11.11
CA ILE A 76 1.77 -3.19 12.35
C ILE A 76 2.22 -4.64 12.22
N ASN A 77 1.97 -5.27 11.07
CA ASN A 77 2.38 -6.65 10.82
C ASN A 77 3.91 -6.80 10.78
N LYS A 78 4.62 -5.88 10.10
CA LYS A 78 6.10 -5.84 10.11
C LYS A 78 6.65 -5.64 11.53
N TYR A 79 6.08 -4.69 12.29
CA TYR A 79 6.49 -4.40 13.66
C TYR A 79 6.31 -5.61 14.59
N ARG A 80 5.13 -6.24 14.58
CA ARG A 80 4.84 -7.44 15.40
C ARG A 80 5.80 -8.58 15.12
N ARG A 81 6.18 -8.78 13.85
CA ARG A 81 7.16 -9.80 13.45
C ARG A 81 8.55 -9.48 14.02
N ARG A 82 9.02 -8.24 13.89
CA ARG A 82 10.31 -7.78 14.43
C ARG A 82 10.40 -7.93 15.95
N VAL A 83 9.30 -7.74 16.68
CA VAL A 83 9.26 -7.94 18.14
C VAL A 83 9.32 -9.43 18.51
N LYS A 84 8.69 -10.32 17.74
CA LYS A 84 8.70 -11.77 18.01
C LYS A 84 10.04 -12.44 17.70
N GLU A 85 10.81 -11.88 16.76
CA GLU A 85 12.13 -12.36 16.36
C GLU A 85 13.25 -11.90 17.31
N ARG A 86 12.93 -11.09 18.33
CA ARG A 86 13.82 -10.68 19.43
C ARG A 86 13.55 -11.48 20.69
#